data_AF-A0A936T262-F1
#
_entry.id   AF-A0A936T262-F1
#
_cell.length_a   1.000
_cell.length_b   1.000
_cell.length_c   1.000
_cell.angle_alpha   90.00
_cell.angle_beta   90.00
_cell.angle_gamma   90.00
#
_symmetry.space_group_name_H-M   'P 1'
#
loop_
_entity.id
_entity.type
_entity.pdbx_description
1 polymer ?
#
loop_
_entity_poly.entity_id
_entity_poly.type
_entity_poly.pdbx_seq_one_letter_code
_entity_poly.pdbx_strand_id
1 'polypeptide(L)'
;MTTSTTPLPPLYARWIEQSFGDELPSEDRATCSNCAMCGEAAERDGTTPDLRFNPNTKCCTFHPDLPNFLVGAVLADDTPGLTGKDVVANRIRERIGSTPLGLFASPDFKERHGANQARGADASLFGRATDLLCPYFNPAGGGLCGLWLHRNSSCSTWFCKHRDGALGKRFWDAAAHLLKFTERALASWCVVELVKDEAVLDELFDPMGAPRELANRNLRGKIDADGRLSVALSERVWGSWYGREEAFFRRCHELVGPLDWAAVVERAGPQLQHLERRMKALLPQRYADAQILCKGQFASMPIDANRLRIRGAEASNEPIELPTALVKSLGAFNGRPADDVLKELAARGIEINDDLLGALRRRGILLPPDGNDVPPIARPTGPLTPNDELRFFRGYRGAEPLLVEGKSAQGKPTLSISCGQRGITVEDATGFRFVRELVRHANGFRAGDAATWLGIAPENWDQVRQVLESLVASELLQRVPSGQGR
;
A
#
# COMPACT_ATOMS: atom_id res chain seq x y z
N MET A 1 16.34 16.94 -24.48
CA MET A 1 15.50 16.94 -23.28
C MET A 1 14.46 15.84 -23.47
N THR A 2 14.75 14.65 -22.94
CA THR A 2 13.81 13.53 -22.93
C THR A 2 12.69 13.89 -21.95
N THR A 3 11.46 14.04 -22.45
CA THR A 3 10.27 14.25 -21.62
C THR A 3 10.14 13.05 -20.68
N SER A 4 10.43 13.25 -19.39
CA SER A 4 10.05 12.33 -18.31
C SER A 4 8.54 12.13 -18.39
N THR A 5 8.10 10.96 -18.88
CA THR A 5 6.69 10.57 -18.97
C THR A 5 6.22 10.01 -17.63
N THR A 6 6.43 10.77 -16.56
CA THR A 6 5.92 10.42 -15.23
C THR A 6 4.39 10.34 -15.28
N PRO A 7 3.76 9.30 -14.71
CA PRO A 7 2.30 9.23 -14.64
C PRO A 7 1.73 10.26 -13.64
N LEU A 8 2.56 10.88 -12.81
CA LEU A 8 2.12 11.79 -11.77
C LEU A 8 1.79 13.20 -12.32
N PRO A 9 0.81 13.90 -11.72
CA PRO A 9 0.64 15.34 -11.91
C PRO A 9 1.93 16.14 -11.71
N PRO A 10 2.13 17.28 -12.40
CA PRO A 10 3.38 18.04 -12.35
C PRO A 10 3.89 18.37 -10.94
N LEU A 11 2.98 18.69 -10.00
CA LEU A 11 3.35 18.99 -8.62
C LEU A 11 3.96 17.78 -7.91
N TYR A 12 3.33 16.61 -8.02
CA TYR A 12 3.82 15.38 -7.39
C TYR A 12 5.03 14.83 -8.12
N ALA A 13 5.04 14.90 -9.45
CA ALA A 13 6.19 14.52 -10.26
C ALA A 13 7.45 15.21 -9.75
N ARG A 14 7.41 16.55 -9.62
CA ARG A 14 8.55 17.33 -9.12
C ARG A 14 9.00 16.90 -7.71
N TRP A 15 8.07 16.73 -6.78
CA TRP A 15 8.40 16.31 -5.42
C TRP A 15 9.02 14.92 -5.36
N ILE A 16 8.47 13.98 -6.13
CA ILE A 16 8.97 12.63 -6.16
C ILE A 16 10.31 12.55 -6.90
N GLU A 17 10.50 13.27 -8.01
CA GLU A 17 11.79 13.38 -8.71
C GLU A 17 12.88 13.96 -7.78
N GLN A 18 12.57 14.97 -6.97
CA GLN A 18 13.51 15.52 -5.99
C GLN A 18 13.87 14.53 -4.87
N SER A 19 12.94 13.65 -4.50
CA SER A 19 13.15 12.65 -3.44
C SER A 19 13.82 11.37 -3.95
N PHE A 20 13.50 10.91 -5.17
CA PHE A 20 13.86 9.59 -5.70
C PHE A 20 14.73 9.65 -6.97
N GLY A 21 14.94 10.82 -7.58
CA GLY A 21 15.57 10.93 -8.91
C GLY A 21 14.68 10.35 -10.02
N ASP A 22 15.31 9.79 -11.05
CA ASP A 22 14.62 9.23 -12.24
C ASP A 22 14.15 7.76 -12.06
N GLU A 23 14.05 7.27 -10.82
CA GLU A 23 13.85 5.83 -10.53
C GLU A 23 12.38 5.38 -10.46
N LEU A 24 11.44 6.18 -10.97
CA LEU A 24 10.02 5.80 -10.87
C LEU A 24 9.63 4.68 -11.84
N PRO A 25 8.89 3.66 -11.38
CA PRO A 25 8.36 2.64 -12.26
C PRO A 25 7.36 3.27 -13.22
N SER A 26 7.48 2.94 -14.50
CA SER A 26 6.49 3.33 -15.51
C SER A 26 5.25 2.44 -15.39
N GLU A 27 4.07 3.01 -15.59
CA GLU A 27 2.80 2.26 -15.65
C GLU A 27 2.14 2.38 -17.03
N ASP A 28 2.87 1.96 -18.06
CA ASP A 28 2.48 1.99 -19.47
C ASP A 28 1.30 1.07 -19.81
N ARG A 29 0.97 0.11 -18.93
CA ARG A 29 -0.20 -0.77 -19.06
C ARG A 29 -1.51 -0.12 -18.66
N ALA A 30 -1.48 1.01 -17.95
CA ALA A 30 -2.66 1.74 -17.50
C ALA A 30 -2.99 2.91 -18.44
N THR A 31 -3.57 2.62 -19.59
CA THR A 31 -3.79 3.59 -20.68
C THR A 31 -5.19 4.25 -20.62
N CYS A 32 -5.38 5.35 -19.89
CA CYS A 32 -6.73 5.95 -19.73
C CYS A 32 -7.41 6.42 -21.04
N SER A 33 -6.62 6.93 -22.01
CA SER A 33 -7.11 7.38 -23.33
C SER A 33 -7.60 6.22 -24.20
N ASN A 34 -6.96 5.06 -24.08
CA ASN A 34 -7.38 3.80 -24.68
C ASN A 34 -7.54 2.74 -23.57
N CYS A 35 -8.60 2.90 -22.77
CA CYS A 35 -8.74 2.24 -21.47
C CYS A 35 -8.45 0.73 -21.53
N ALA A 36 -7.36 0.31 -20.88
CA ALA A 36 -6.92 -1.09 -20.81
C ALA A 36 -7.92 -2.05 -20.13
N MET A 37 -8.98 -1.52 -19.53
CA MET A 37 -10.05 -2.26 -18.86
C MET A 37 -11.37 -2.26 -19.64
N CYS A 38 -11.41 -1.67 -20.84
CA CYS A 38 -12.60 -1.61 -21.69
C CYS A 38 -12.39 -2.33 -23.04
N GLY A 39 -13.48 -2.84 -23.61
CA GLY A 39 -13.56 -3.32 -25.00
C GLY A 39 -12.46 -4.31 -25.42
N GLU A 40 -12.00 -4.17 -26.66
CA GLU A 40 -10.98 -5.03 -27.27
C GLU A 40 -9.61 -4.94 -26.58
N ALA A 41 -9.29 -3.80 -25.94
CA ALA A 41 -8.03 -3.66 -25.19
C ALA A 41 -8.02 -4.59 -23.96
N ALA A 42 -9.14 -4.66 -23.25
CA ALA A 42 -9.32 -5.57 -22.13
C ALA A 42 -9.30 -7.04 -22.58
N GLU A 43 -9.92 -7.35 -23.73
CA GLU A 43 -9.93 -8.69 -24.32
C GLU A 43 -8.53 -9.19 -24.68
N ARG A 44 -7.77 -8.37 -25.41
CA ARG A 44 -6.40 -8.71 -25.83
C ARG A 44 -5.46 -8.96 -24.66
N ASP A 45 -5.66 -8.26 -23.54
CA ASP A 45 -4.87 -8.43 -22.33
C ASP A 45 -5.45 -9.46 -21.34
N GLY A 46 -6.45 -10.25 -21.79
CA GLY A 46 -7.00 -11.38 -21.01
C GLY A 46 -7.90 -10.97 -19.84
N THR A 47 -8.35 -9.72 -19.77
CA THR A 47 -9.28 -9.26 -18.72
C THR A 47 -10.66 -9.87 -18.94
N THR A 48 -11.12 -10.64 -17.95
CA THR A 48 -12.39 -11.35 -18.01
C THR A 48 -13.58 -10.37 -17.95
N PRO A 49 -14.74 -10.71 -18.53
CA PRO A 49 -15.89 -9.80 -18.59
C PRO A 49 -16.33 -9.23 -17.23
N ASP A 50 -16.23 -10.01 -16.15
CA ASP A 50 -16.55 -9.62 -14.78
C ASP A 50 -15.57 -8.61 -14.18
N LEU A 51 -14.38 -8.45 -14.76
CA LEU A 51 -13.36 -7.48 -14.32
C LEU A 51 -13.31 -6.24 -15.21
N ARG A 52 -14.03 -6.23 -16.34
CA ARG A 52 -14.07 -5.07 -17.25
C ARG A 52 -14.80 -3.90 -16.62
N PHE A 53 -14.37 -2.71 -17.01
CA PHE A 53 -15.09 -1.48 -16.69
C PHE A 53 -16.17 -1.20 -17.72
N ASN A 54 -17.17 -0.45 -17.31
CA ASN A 54 -18.14 0.13 -18.21
C ASN A 54 -17.43 1.27 -19.00
N PRO A 55 -17.46 1.28 -20.34
CA PRO A 55 -16.83 2.34 -21.15
C PRO A 55 -17.29 3.76 -20.80
N ASN A 56 -18.50 3.91 -20.28
CA ASN A 56 -19.09 5.21 -19.90
C ASN A 56 -18.69 5.68 -18.51
N THR A 57 -17.99 4.86 -17.72
CA THR A 57 -17.50 5.24 -16.39
C THR A 57 -15.99 5.04 -16.25
N LYS A 58 -15.39 4.08 -16.98
CA LYS A 58 -14.00 3.62 -16.81
C LYS A 58 -13.69 3.41 -15.33
N CYS A 59 -12.52 3.82 -14.82
CA CYS A 59 -12.22 3.84 -13.38
C CYS A 59 -12.82 5.03 -12.62
N CYS A 60 -13.52 5.96 -13.29
CA CYS A 60 -14.05 7.18 -12.70
C CYS A 60 -15.36 6.95 -11.93
N THR A 61 -15.44 5.87 -11.14
CA THR A 61 -16.50 5.64 -10.14
C THR A 61 -16.03 5.98 -8.72
N PHE A 62 -14.94 6.73 -8.61
CA PHE A 62 -14.37 7.26 -7.38
C PHE A 62 -14.37 8.78 -7.43
N HIS A 63 -14.91 9.42 -6.39
CA HIS A 63 -14.89 10.86 -6.22
C HIS A 63 -13.71 11.24 -5.31
N PRO A 64 -12.63 11.85 -5.85
CA PRO A 64 -11.50 12.27 -5.03
C PRO A 64 -11.84 13.50 -4.19
N ASP A 65 -11.36 13.48 -2.94
CA ASP A 65 -11.21 14.69 -2.12
C ASP A 65 -10.01 15.50 -2.67
N LEU A 66 -10.20 16.79 -2.93
CA LEU A 66 -9.14 17.70 -3.38
C LEU A 66 -8.68 18.59 -2.22
N PRO A 67 -7.41 18.55 -1.79
CA PRO A 67 -6.90 19.47 -0.78
C PRO A 67 -6.88 20.91 -1.29
N ASN A 68 -6.97 21.87 -0.37
CA ASN A 68 -7.11 23.30 -0.68
C ASN A 68 -6.12 23.85 -1.74
N PHE A 69 -4.85 23.47 -1.68
CA PHE A 69 -3.84 23.93 -2.62
C PHE A 69 -3.99 23.31 -4.02
N LEU A 70 -4.55 22.10 -4.15
CA LEU A 70 -4.89 21.53 -5.46
C LEU A 70 -6.14 22.18 -6.04
N VAL A 71 -7.12 22.53 -5.20
CA VAL A 71 -8.28 23.33 -5.63
C VAL A 71 -7.78 24.67 -6.19
N GLY A 72 -6.85 25.33 -5.49
CA GLY A 72 -6.20 26.55 -5.95
C GLY A 72 -5.45 26.36 -7.28
N ALA A 73 -4.73 25.25 -7.43
CA ALA A 73 -4.01 24.92 -8.66
C ALA A 73 -4.96 24.80 -9.85
N VAL A 74 -6.09 24.10 -9.68
CA VAL A 74 -7.14 23.98 -10.71
C VAL A 74 -7.71 25.35 -11.10
N LEU A 75 -7.98 26.21 -10.11
CA LEU A 75 -8.52 27.55 -10.35
C LEU A 75 -7.50 28.47 -11.06
N ALA A 76 -6.21 28.30 -10.77
CA ALA A 76 -5.11 29.08 -11.35
C ALA A 76 -4.67 28.57 -12.72
N ASP A 77 -5.00 27.34 -13.10
CA ASP A 77 -4.58 26.75 -14.37
C ASP A 77 -5.50 27.19 -15.52
N ASP A 78 -4.90 27.83 -16.54
CA ASP A 78 -5.55 28.27 -17.77
C ASP A 78 -5.22 27.36 -18.97
N THR A 79 -4.63 26.19 -18.71
CA THR A 79 -4.34 25.19 -19.75
C THR A 79 -5.61 24.82 -20.52
N PRO A 80 -5.62 24.97 -21.86
CA PRO A 80 -6.75 24.56 -22.68
C PRO A 80 -7.08 23.07 -22.49
N GLY A 81 -8.36 22.76 -22.27
CA GLY A 81 -8.83 21.38 -22.11
C GLY A 81 -8.97 20.89 -20.65
N LEU A 82 -8.66 21.72 -19.65
CA LEU A 82 -8.96 21.43 -18.24
C LEU A 82 -10.47 21.62 -17.94
N THR A 83 -11.28 20.62 -18.30
CA THR A 83 -12.75 20.74 -18.22
C THR A 83 -13.32 20.66 -16.79
N GLY A 84 -12.52 20.29 -15.79
CA GLY A 84 -12.96 20.19 -14.40
C GLY A 84 -12.96 21.51 -13.63
N LYS A 85 -12.40 22.59 -14.18
CA LYS A 85 -12.29 23.91 -13.53
C LYS A 85 -13.67 24.49 -13.19
N ASP A 86 -14.60 24.44 -14.12
CA ASP A 86 -15.97 24.93 -13.91
C ASP A 86 -16.74 24.11 -12.87
N VAL A 87 -16.50 22.79 -12.84
CA VAL A 87 -17.07 21.90 -11.81
C VAL A 87 -16.56 22.29 -10.43
N VAL A 88 -15.25 22.54 -10.30
CA VAL A 88 -14.63 23.02 -9.06
C VAL A 88 -15.22 24.36 -8.63
N ALA A 89 -15.26 25.36 -9.52
CA ALA A 89 -15.81 26.68 -9.23
C ALA A 89 -17.30 26.60 -8.83
N ASN A 90 -18.08 25.78 -9.53
CA ASN A 90 -19.50 25.59 -9.20
C ASN A 90 -19.69 24.96 -7.82
N ARG A 91 -18.89 23.94 -7.47
CA ARG A 91 -18.95 23.32 -6.14
C ARG A 91 -18.61 24.30 -5.03
N ILE A 92 -17.67 25.22 -5.25
CA ILE A 92 -17.34 26.29 -4.29
C ILE A 92 -18.55 27.21 -4.11
N ARG A 93 -19.09 27.75 -5.20
CA ARG A 93 -20.27 28.64 -5.19
C ARG A 93 -21.49 28.02 -4.50
N GLU A 94 -21.71 26.73 -4.77
CA GLU A 94 -22.80 25.95 -4.21
C GLU A 94 -22.52 25.41 -2.80
N ARG A 95 -21.32 25.65 -2.23
CA ARG A 95 -20.86 25.14 -0.92
C ARG A 95 -20.88 23.62 -0.81
N ILE A 96 -20.70 22.91 -1.93
CA ILE A 96 -20.75 21.45 -2.00
C ILE A 96 -19.39 20.86 -1.59
N GLY A 97 -19.31 20.42 -0.34
CA GLY A 97 -18.11 19.86 0.27
C GLY A 97 -16.97 20.86 0.38
N SER A 98 -17.27 22.16 0.40
CA SER A 98 -16.27 23.23 0.35
C SER A 98 -15.95 23.77 1.75
N THR A 99 -14.71 23.55 2.18
CA THR A 99 -14.15 24.08 3.43
C THR A 99 -12.73 24.59 3.20
N PRO A 100 -12.14 25.34 4.14
CA PRO A 100 -10.74 25.74 4.04
C PRO A 100 -9.74 24.60 3.88
N LEU A 101 -10.11 23.35 4.20
CA LEU A 101 -9.24 22.19 4.00
C LEU A 101 -9.29 21.66 2.56
N GLY A 102 -10.34 21.97 1.77
CA GLY A 102 -10.47 21.48 0.41
C GLY A 102 -11.91 21.32 -0.11
N LEU A 103 -12.04 20.54 -1.18
CA LEU A 103 -13.30 20.09 -1.78
C LEU A 103 -13.47 18.57 -1.62
N PHE A 104 -14.46 18.16 -0.84
CA PHE A 104 -14.62 16.76 -0.42
C PHE A 104 -15.83 16.09 -1.07
N ALA A 105 -15.78 14.79 -1.33
CA ALA A 105 -16.92 14.02 -1.78
C ALA A 105 -18.06 14.05 -0.75
N SER A 106 -19.30 13.92 -1.23
CA SER A 106 -20.48 13.97 -0.36
C SER A 106 -20.53 12.79 0.62
N PRO A 107 -21.17 12.95 1.79
CA PRO A 107 -21.38 11.82 2.70
C PRO A 107 -22.13 10.65 2.05
N ASP A 108 -23.16 10.94 1.24
CA ASP A 108 -23.91 9.93 0.49
C ASP A 108 -23.01 9.16 -0.50
N PHE A 109 -22.15 9.86 -1.24
CA PHE A 109 -21.19 9.20 -2.12
C PHE A 109 -20.28 8.26 -1.33
N LYS A 110 -19.72 8.72 -0.20
CA LYS A 110 -18.79 7.93 0.62
C LYS A 110 -19.48 6.69 1.20
N GLU A 111 -20.73 6.80 1.63
CA GLU A 111 -21.54 5.67 2.08
C GLU A 111 -21.77 4.66 0.96
N ARG A 112 -22.29 5.09 -0.20
CA ARG A 112 -22.57 4.20 -1.34
C ARG A 112 -21.30 3.55 -1.88
N HIS A 113 -20.21 4.32 -1.99
CA HIS A 113 -18.92 3.80 -2.43
C HIS A 113 -18.32 2.83 -1.41
N GLY A 114 -18.42 3.11 -0.10
CA GLY A 114 -17.99 2.20 0.97
C GLY A 114 -18.79 0.89 0.96
N ALA A 115 -20.11 0.98 0.82
CA ALA A 115 -20.98 -0.19 0.66
C ALA A 115 -20.65 -0.98 -0.62
N ASN A 116 -20.20 -0.31 -1.68
CA ASN A 116 -19.73 -0.96 -2.89
C ASN A 116 -18.42 -1.75 -2.67
N GLN A 117 -17.46 -1.15 -1.97
CA GLN A 117 -16.18 -1.80 -1.64
C GLN A 117 -16.36 -2.99 -0.69
N ALA A 118 -17.28 -2.90 0.28
CA ALA A 118 -17.56 -3.95 1.25
C ALA A 118 -18.09 -5.26 0.64
N ARG A 119 -18.56 -5.23 -0.62
CA ARG A 119 -19.01 -6.44 -1.36
C ARG A 119 -17.86 -7.40 -1.69
N GLY A 120 -16.61 -6.98 -1.50
CA GLY A 120 -15.42 -7.77 -1.84
C GLY A 120 -15.03 -7.65 -3.31
N ALA A 121 -13.84 -8.14 -3.66
CA ALA A 121 -13.25 -7.97 -4.99
C ALA A 121 -14.11 -8.55 -6.12
N ASP A 122 -14.78 -9.69 -5.88
CA ASP A 122 -15.56 -10.40 -6.90
C ASP A 122 -16.96 -9.78 -7.15
N ALA A 123 -17.45 -8.92 -6.25
CA ALA A 123 -18.76 -8.27 -6.35
C ALA A 123 -18.71 -6.73 -6.29
N SER A 124 -17.51 -6.16 -6.25
CA SER A 124 -17.30 -4.71 -6.40
C SER A 124 -17.90 -4.22 -7.72
N LEU A 125 -18.56 -3.06 -7.71
CA LEU A 125 -19.01 -2.40 -8.95
C LEU A 125 -18.09 -1.23 -9.31
N PHE A 126 -16.88 -1.21 -8.74
CA PHE A 126 -15.88 -0.24 -9.13
C PHE A 126 -15.65 -0.30 -10.64
N GLY A 127 -15.67 0.88 -11.24
CA GLY A 127 -15.60 1.09 -12.67
C GLY A 127 -16.82 0.64 -13.49
N ARG A 128 -17.93 0.29 -12.84
CA ARG A 128 -19.20 -0.11 -13.49
C ARG A 128 -20.43 0.63 -12.98
N ALA A 129 -20.42 1.06 -11.72
CA ALA A 129 -21.51 1.79 -11.08
C ALA A 129 -21.67 3.20 -11.66
N THR A 130 -22.62 3.36 -12.58
CA THR A 130 -22.90 4.64 -13.24
C THR A 130 -23.47 5.70 -12.30
N ASP A 131 -24.10 5.28 -11.21
CA ASP A 131 -24.59 6.15 -10.13
C ASP A 131 -23.46 6.68 -9.22
N LEU A 132 -22.25 6.11 -9.32
CA LEU A 132 -21.04 6.56 -8.63
C LEU A 132 -20.09 7.36 -9.55
N LEU A 133 -20.57 7.79 -10.72
CA LEU A 133 -19.74 8.51 -11.68
C LEU A 133 -19.15 9.78 -11.06
N CYS A 134 -17.84 9.91 -11.14
CA CYS A 134 -17.09 11.06 -10.64
C CYS A 134 -17.51 12.34 -11.38
N PRO A 135 -17.74 13.46 -10.67
CA PRO A 135 -18.16 14.71 -11.29
C PRO A 135 -17.10 15.31 -12.23
N TYR A 136 -15.86 14.81 -12.17
CA TYR A 136 -14.77 15.24 -13.04
C TYR A 136 -14.59 14.33 -14.27
N PHE A 137 -15.44 13.34 -14.48
CA PHE A 137 -15.45 12.56 -15.72
C PHE A 137 -15.87 13.44 -16.90
N ASN A 138 -15.05 13.51 -17.94
CA ASN A 138 -15.32 14.27 -19.15
C ASN A 138 -15.76 13.35 -20.29
N PRO A 139 -17.08 13.12 -20.50
CA PRO A 139 -17.56 12.28 -21.58
C PRO A 139 -17.22 12.87 -22.96
N ALA A 140 -17.30 14.20 -23.13
CA ALA A 140 -16.99 14.88 -24.38
C ALA A 140 -15.51 14.74 -24.77
N GLY A 141 -14.60 14.65 -23.78
CA GLY A 141 -13.18 14.38 -23.95
C GLY A 141 -12.82 12.89 -24.05
N GLY A 142 -13.74 12.04 -24.53
CA GLY A 142 -13.49 10.60 -24.65
C GLY A 142 -13.44 9.85 -23.32
N GLY A 143 -14.07 10.39 -22.27
CA GLY A 143 -14.08 9.81 -20.93
C GLY A 143 -12.75 9.96 -20.19
N LEU A 144 -12.08 11.10 -20.33
CA LEU A 144 -10.87 11.44 -19.59
C LEU A 144 -11.19 12.21 -18.30
N CYS A 145 -10.23 12.30 -17.38
CA CYS A 145 -10.40 13.10 -16.17
C CYS A 145 -10.24 14.59 -16.49
N GLY A 146 -11.27 15.40 -16.19
CA GLY A 146 -11.24 16.85 -16.36
C GLY A 146 -10.29 17.57 -15.41
N LEU A 147 -9.70 16.87 -14.44
CA LEU A 147 -8.70 17.38 -13.50
C LEU A 147 -7.36 16.62 -13.58
N TRP A 148 -7.05 15.98 -14.71
CA TRP A 148 -5.89 15.08 -14.81
C TRP A 148 -4.57 15.69 -14.29
N LEU A 149 -4.30 16.96 -14.63
CA LEU A 149 -3.09 17.69 -14.23
C LEU A 149 -3.03 18.06 -12.73
N HIS A 150 -4.14 17.96 -12.00
CA HIS A 150 -4.26 18.36 -10.58
C HIS A 150 -5.01 17.32 -9.74
N ARG A 151 -5.04 16.07 -10.20
CA ARG A 151 -5.74 14.99 -9.49
C ARG A 151 -5.02 14.70 -8.18
N ASN A 152 -5.80 14.32 -7.16
CA ASN A 152 -5.25 14.04 -5.83
C ASN A 152 -4.35 12.79 -5.81
N SER A 153 -3.75 12.52 -4.66
CA SER A 153 -2.88 11.36 -4.40
C SER A 153 -3.52 10.04 -4.84
N SER A 154 -4.79 9.82 -4.46
CA SER A 154 -5.50 8.56 -4.70
C SER A 154 -5.68 8.31 -6.21
N CYS A 155 -6.17 9.29 -6.96
CA CYS A 155 -6.32 9.13 -8.41
C CYS A 155 -4.98 9.16 -9.15
N SER A 156 -3.95 9.82 -8.61
CA SER A 156 -2.62 9.91 -9.22
C SER A 156 -1.82 8.63 -9.16
N THR A 157 -2.01 7.87 -8.09
CA THR A 157 -1.22 6.66 -7.78
C THR A 157 -2.02 5.38 -8.00
N TRP A 158 -3.29 5.49 -8.40
CA TRP A 158 -4.10 4.33 -8.75
C TRP A 158 -3.91 3.95 -10.21
N PHE A 159 -3.61 2.68 -10.44
CA PHE A 159 -3.49 2.08 -11.77
C PHE A 159 -4.35 0.82 -11.84
N CYS A 160 -5.07 0.65 -12.96
CA CYS A 160 -5.90 -0.55 -13.16
C CYS A 160 -5.08 -1.81 -13.41
N LYS A 161 -3.87 -1.63 -13.94
CA LYS A 161 -2.88 -2.64 -14.30
C LYS A 161 -1.51 -2.12 -13.90
N HIS A 162 -0.65 -3.04 -13.49
CA HIS A 162 0.70 -2.71 -13.04
C HIS A 162 1.72 -3.41 -13.94
N ARG A 163 2.72 -2.68 -14.43
CA ARG A 163 3.82 -3.22 -15.26
C ARG A 163 4.55 -4.33 -14.53
N ASP A 164 4.92 -4.07 -13.28
CA ASP A 164 5.59 -5.01 -12.39
C ASP A 164 4.59 -5.80 -11.53
N GLY A 165 3.31 -5.74 -11.88
CA GLY A 165 2.20 -6.42 -11.23
C GLY A 165 2.12 -6.13 -9.72
N ALA A 166 2.16 -7.17 -8.88
CA ALA A 166 2.04 -7.03 -7.42
C ALA A 166 3.10 -6.09 -6.81
N LEU A 167 4.35 -6.14 -7.29
CA LEU A 167 5.41 -5.27 -6.81
C LEU A 167 5.16 -3.80 -7.18
N GLY A 168 4.73 -3.56 -8.43
CA GLY A 168 4.30 -2.24 -8.88
C GLY A 168 3.14 -1.72 -8.02
N LYS A 169 2.14 -2.56 -7.73
CA LYS A 169 1.04 -2.20 -6.84
C LYS A 169 1.51 -1.83 -5.44
N ARG A 170 2.36 -2.64 -4.80
CA ARG A 170 2.90 -2.34 -3.46
C ARG A 170 3.62 -1.00 -3.43
N PHE A 171 4.42 -0.72 -4.46
CA PHE A 171 5.10 0.56 -4.60
C PHE A 171 4.10 1.71 -4.69
N TRP A 172 3.12 1.62 -5.59
CA TRP A 172 2.14 2.69 -5.79
C TRP A 172 1.17 2.87 -4.61
N ASP A 173 0.84 1.81 -3.89
CA ASP A 173 0.11 1.90 -2.62
C ASP A 173 0.94 2.68 -1.58
N ALA A 174 2.25 2.45 -1.51
CA ALA A 174 3.13 3.22 -0.63
C ALA A 174 3.24 4.69 -1.07
N ALA A 175 3.31 4.95 -2.37
CA ALA A 175 3.27 6.30 -2.92
C ALA A 175 1.93 7.00 -2.61
N ALA A 176 0.82 6.29 -2.70
CA ALA A 176 -0.51 6.79 -2.34
C ALA A 176 -0.54 7.23 -0.88
N HIS A 177 -0.02 6.41 0.03
CA HIS A 177 0.05 6.74 1.46
C HIS A 177 0.95 7.95 1.73
N LEU A 178 2.13 8.02 1.10
CA LEU A 178 3.05 9.15 1.21
C LEU A 178 2.34 10.45 0.78
N LEU A 179 1.81 10.47 -0.43
CA LEU A 179 1.19 11.67 -1.00
C LEU A 179 -0.10 12.05 -0.27
N LYS A 180 -0.93 11.09 0.15
CA LYS A 180 -2.13 11.37 0.95
C LYS A 180 -1.77 12.01 2.30
N PHE A 181 -0.68 11.57 2.93
CA PHE A 181 -0.18 12.21 4.14
C PHE A 181 0.30 13.65 3.84
N THR A 182 1.10 13.83 2.78
CA THR A 182 1.55 15.14 2.31
C THR A 182 0.38 16.11 2.07
N GLU A 183 -0.65 15.68 1.36
CA GLU A 183 -1.83 16.49 1.07
C GLU A 183 -2.51 16.98 2.35
N ARG A 184 -2.74 16.09 3.32
CA ARG A 184 -3.37 16.43 4.59
C ARG A 184 -2.53 17.41 5.40
N ALA A 185 -1.22 17.17 5.49
CA ALA A 185 -0.30 18.01 6.22
C ALA A 185 -0.24 19.43 5.61
N LEU A 186 -0.04 19.52 4.30
CA LEU A 186 0.06 20.81 3.61
C LEU A 186 -1.28 21.57 3.57
N ALA A 187 -2.41 20.87 3.43
CA ALA A 187 -3.72 21.50 3.54
C ALA A 187 -3.93 22.13 4.92
N SER A 188 -3.58 21.40 5.98
CA SER A 188 -3.68 21.89 7.36
C SER A 188 -2.75 23.08 7.60
N TRP A 189 -1.50 22.98 7.11
CA TRP A 189 -0.54 24.08 7.16
C TRP A 189 -1.09 25.34 6.48
N CYS A 190 -1.65 25.25 5.28
CA CYS A 190 -2.25 26.40 4.60
C CYS A 190 -3.37 27.07 5.42
N VAL A 191 -4.21 26.28 6.10
CA VAL A 191 -5.27 26.82 6.96
C VAL A 191 -4.66 27.60 8.12
N VAL A 192 -3.69 27.03 8.85
CA VAL A 192 -3.03 27.71 9.98
C VAL A 192 -2.29 28.98 9.54
N GLU A 193 -1.69 28.97 8.34
CA GLU A 193 -1.03 30.16 7.79
C GLU A 193 -2.01 31.29 7.46
N LEU A 194 -3.18 30.96 6.90
CA LEU A 194 -4.11 31.95 6.33
C LEU A 194 -5.30 32.33 7.22
N VAL A 195 -5.67 31.47 8.16
CA VAL A 195 -6.77 31.69 9.10
C VAL A 195 -6.19 32.12 10.43
N LYS A 196 -6.47 33.37 10.82
CA LYS A 196 -6.02 33.96 12.10
C LYS A 196 -7.08 33.95 13.19
N ASP A 197 -8.28 33.47 12.86
CA ASP A 197 -9.41 33.39 13.76
C ASP A 197 -9.41 32.01 14.44
N GLU A 198 -9.10 32.00 15.75
CA GLU A 198 -9.06 30.77 16.56
C GLU A 198 -10.40 30.04 16.59
N ALA A 199 -11.54 30.75 16.54
CA ALA A 199 -12.84 30.09 16.54
C ALA A 199 -13.05 29.28 15.24
N VAL A 200 -12.52 29.75 14.12
CA VAL A 200 -12.54 29.01 12.86
C VAL A 200 -11.62 27.78 12.94
N LEU A 201 -10.44 27.93 13.55
CA LEU A 201 -9.52 26.81 13.75
C LEU A 201 -10.13 25.72 14.64
N ASP A 202 -10.79 26.08 15.74
CA ASP A 202 -11.49 25.15 16.63
C ASP A 202 -12.65 24.40 15.93
N GLU A 203 -13.28 25.03 14.93
CA GLU A 203 -14.29 24.38 14.10
C GLU A 203 -13.69 23.43 13.06
N LEU A 204 -12.44 23.65 12.62
CA LEU A 204 -11.77 22.83 11.59
C LEU A 204 -10.92 21.71 12.17
N PHE A 205 -10.38 21.87 13.38
CA PHE A 205 -9.48 20.94 14.03
C PHE A 205 -10.07 20.43 15.34
N ASP A 206 -9.70 19.19 15.72
CA ASP A 206 -10.00 18.67 17.04
C ASP A 206 -9.00 19.19 18.09
N PRO A 207 -9.23 18.97 19.40
CA PRO A 207 -8.30 19.44 20.43
C PRO A 207 -6.88 18.87 20.34
N MET A 208 -6.66 17.80 19.58
CA MET A 208 -5.34 17.22 19.32
C MET A 208 -4.70 17.79 18.04
N GLY A 209 -5.34 18.77 17.40
CA GLY A 209 -4.89 19.42 16.17
C GLY A 209 -5.15 18.60 14.91
N ALA A 210 -5.93 17.51 14.99
CA ALA A 210 -6.26 16.72 13.80
C ALA A 210 -7.43 17.36 13.02
N PRO A 211 -7.37 17.41 11.68
CA PRO A 211 -8.47 17.96 10.88
C PRO A 211 -9.77 17.18 11.08
N ARG A 212 -10.88 17.89 11.30
CA ARG A 212 -12.21 17.29 11.36
C ARG A 212 -12.69 16.95 9.95
N GLU A 213 -13.06 15.69 9.74
CA GLU A 213 -13.57 15.25 8.44
C GLU A 213 -15.05 15.59 8.23
N LEU A 214 -15.38 16.17 7.08
CA LEU A 214 -16.76 16.37 6.62
C LEU A 214 -17.55 15.05 6.53
N ALA A 215 -16.87 13.97 6.11
CA ALA A 215 -17.47 12.67 5.89
C ALA A 215 -18.08 12.06 7.16
N ASN A 216 -17.46 12.31 8.31
CA ASN A 216 -17.90 11.77 9.60
C ASN A 216 -18.92 12.67 10.30
N ARG A 217 -19.40 13.74 9.63
CA ARG A 217 -20.26 14.77 10.22
C ARG A 217 -19.68 15.37 11.50
N ASN A 218 -18.34 15.39 11.61
CA ASN A 218 -17.64 15.89 12.80
C ASN A 218 -17.64 17.43 12.89
N LEU A 219 -18.08 18.12 11.83
CA LEU A 219 -18.37 19.55 11.88
C LEU A 219 -19.69 19.80 12.60
N ARG A 220 -19.71 20.80 13.47
CA ARG A 220 -20.91 21.18 14.21
C ARG A 220 -21.86 21.94 13.28
N GLY A 221 -22.73 21.23 12.56
CA GLY A 221 -23.70 21.86 11.66
C GLY A 221 -24.48 20.90 10.75
N LYS A 222 -25.25 21.48 9.83
CA LYS A 222 -26.05 20.71 8.85
C LYS A 222 -25.32 20.65 7.51
N ILE A 223 -25.18 19.44 7.00
CA ILE A 223 -24.69 19.10 5.67
C ILE A 223 -25.78 18.25 5.03
N ASP A 224 -26.22 18.57 3.81
CA ASP A 224 -27.20 17.76 3.09
C ASP A 224 -26.58 16.49 2.49
N ALA A 225 -27.40 15.64 1.85
CA ALA A 225 -26.93 14.39 1.25
C ALA A 225 -25.89 14.63 0.13
N ASP A 226 -26.04 15.73 -0.62
CA ASP A 226 -25.12 16.12 -1.68
C ASP A 226 -23.82 16.73 -1.15
N GLY A 227 -23.71 16.94 0.16
CA GLY A 227 -22.53 17.51 0.82
C GLY A 227 -22.55 19.03 0.87
N ARG A 228 -23.67 19.69 0.59
CA ARG A 228 -23.81 21.14 0.70
C ARG A 228 -23.85 21.57 2.15
N LEU A 229 -22.98 22.52 2.51
CA LEU A 229 -22.97 23.14 3.83
C LEU A 229 -24.12 24.14 3.94
N SER A 230 -24.82 24.15 5.07
CA SER A 230 -25.74 25.23 5.39
C SER A 230 -25.00 26.58 5.43
N VAL A 231 -25.70 27.68 5.13
CA VAL A 231 -25.10 29.03 5.15
C VAL A 231 -24.41 29.31 6.48
N ALA A 232 -25.10 29.08 7.60
CA ALA A 232 -24.54 29.29 8.93
C ALA A 232 -23.29 28.43 9.22
N LEU A 233 -23.24 27.18 8.73
CA LEU A 233 -22.04 26.36 8.87
C LEU A 233 -20.90 26.92 8.00
N SER A 234 -21.20 27.31 6.77
CA SER A 234 -20.24 27.90 5.84
C SER A 234 -19.63 29.18 6.41
N GLU A 235 -20.43 30.10 6.94
CA GLU A 235 -19.96 31.32 7.58
C GLU A 235 -19.02 31.03 8.75
N ARG A 236 -19.32 30.02 9.58
CA ARG A 236 -18.46 29.62 10.70
C ARG A 236 -17.13 29.04 10.25
N VAL A 237 -17.13 28.11 9.30
CA VAL A 237 -15.88 27.42 8.89
C VAL A 237 -15.01 28.29 7.99
N TRP A 238 -15.57 29.28 7.31
CA TRP A 238 -14.82 30.20 6.46
C TRP A 238 -14.44 31.50 7.17
N GLY A 239 -15.22 31.93 8.18
CA GLY A 239 -14.97 33.17 8.92
C GLY A 239 -14.81 34.37 7.98
N SER A 240 -13.71 35.10 8.12
CA SER A 240 -13.38 36.26 7.26
C SER A 240 -13.15 35.92 5.77
N TRP A 241 -13.01 34.65 5.43
CA TRP A 241 -12.90 34.16 4.05
C TRP A 241 -14.24 33.77 3.43
N TYR A 242 -15.35 33.87 4.17
CA TYR A 242 -16.68 33.60 3.62
C TYR A 242 -17.00 34.57 2.45
N GLY A 243 -17.47 34.03 1.33
CA GLY A 243 -17.66 34.76 0.07
C GLY A 243 -16.36 35.06 -0.70
N ARG A 244 -15.20 34.60 -0.20
CA ARG A 244 -13.86 34.75 -0.80
C ARG A 244 -13.14 33.41 -0.94
N GLU A 245 -13.91 32.32 -1.01
CA GLU A 245 -13.41 30.94 -0.97
C GLU A 245 -12.44 30.63 -2.12
N GLU A 246 -12.73 31.07 -3.35
CA GLU A 246 -11.81 30.91 -4.48
C GLU A 246 -10.46 31.62 -4.26
N ALA A 247 -10.49 32.82 -3.67
CA ALA A 247 -9.28 33.58 -3.37
C ALA A 247 -8.45 32.89 -2.28
N PHE A 248 -9.10 32.30 -1.27
CA PHE A 248 -8.44 31.48 -0.26
C PHE A 248 -7.70 30.29 -0.92
N PHE A 249 -8.39 29.53 -1.77
CA PHE A 249 -7.79 28.37 -2.43
C PHE A 249 -6.60 28.75 -3.31
N ARG A 250 -6.71 29.83 -4.11
CA ARG A 250 -5.59 30.36 -4.90
C ARG A 250 -4.40 30.71 -4.01
N ARG A 251 -4.65 31.31 -2.84
CA ARG A 251 -3.58 31.62 -1.88
C ARG A 251 -2.91 30.36 -1.31
N CYS A 252 -3.66 29.29 -1.04
CA CYS A 252 -3.08 28.00 -0.67
C CYS A 252 -2.17 27.44 -1.78
N HIS A 253 -2.58 27.56 -3.04
CA HIS A 253 -1.74 27.18 -4.17
C HIS A 253 -0.45 28.01 -4.24
N GLU A 254 -0.52 29.32 -4.03
CA GLU A 254 0.67 30.19 -3.99
C GLU A 254 1.65 29.83 -2.87
N LEU A 255 1.14 29.34 -1.72
CA LEU A 255 1.98 28.87 -0.61
C LEU A 255 2.68 27.54 -0.92
N VAL A 256 1.97 26.58 -1.53
CA VAL A 256 2.48 25.21 -1.75
C VAL A 256 3.20 25.04 -3.08
N GLY A 257 2.76 25.74 -4.12
CA GLY A 257 3.25 25.61 -5.49
C GLY A 257 4.78 25.74 -5.63
N PRO A 258 5.44 26.68 -4.93
CA PRO A 258 6.90 26.83 -4.97
C PRO A 258 7.69 25.84 -4.11
N LEU A 259 7.04 25.06 -3.23
CA LEU A 259 7.76 24.18 -2.30
C LEU A 259 8.49 23.06 -3.06
N ASP A 260 9.74 22.86 -2.69
CA ASP A 260 10.51 21.65 -2.99
C ASP A 260 10.23 20.55 -1.95
N TRP A 261 10.72 19.34 -2.20
CA TRP A 261 10.48 18.20 -1.32
C TRP A 261 11.05 18.41 0.10
N ALA A 262 12.20 19.07 0.24
CA ALA A 262 12.79 19.32 1.55
C ALA A 262 11.90 20.22 2.40
N ALA A 263 11.37 21.30 1.81
CA ALA A 263 10.43 22.20 2.45
C ALA A 263 9.08 21.53 2.78
N VAL A 264 8.64 20.58 1.95
CA VAL A 264 7.46 19.74 2.24
C VAL A 264 7.72 18.84 3.46
N VAL A 265 8.87 18.17 3.51
CA VAL A 265 9.26 17.31 4.65
C VAL A 265 9.37 18.10 5.95
N GLU A 266 9.95 19.30 5.90
CA GLU A 266 10.04 20.21 7.05
C GLU A 266 8.64 20.53 7.62
N ARG A 267 7.67 20.86 6.76
CA ARG A 267 6.30 21.21 7.16
C ARG A 267 5.45 20.02 7.60
N ALA A 268 5.65 18.86 6.98
CA ALA A 268 4.86 17.66 7.23
C ALA A 268 5.38 16.81 8.40
N GLY A 269 6.64 16.98 8.79
CA GLY A 269 7.23 16.33 9.97
C GLY A 269 7.77 14.91 9.74
N PRO A 270 8.26 14.26 10.83
CA PRO A 270 9.04 13.01 10.76
C PRO A 270 8.26 11.80 10.25
N GLN A 271 6.92 11.81 10.36
CA GLN A 271 6.07 10.76 9.82
C GLN A 271 6.19 10.68 8.29
N LEU A 272 6.33 11.82 7.60
CA LEU A 272 6.52 11.83 6.14
C LEU A 272 7.86 11.18 5.77
N GLN A 273 8.93 11.45 6.51
CA GLN A 273 10.25 10.81 6.29
C GLN A 273 10.19 9.29 6.47
N HIS A 274 9.40 8.81 7.43
CA HIS A 274 9.18 7.36 7.59
C HIS A 274 8.47 6.77 6.37
N LEU A 275 7.40 7.41 5.89
CA LEU A 275 6.68 6.98 4.68
C LEU A 275 7.57 7.00 3.43
N GLU A 276 8.42 8.01 3.30
CA GLU A 276 9.37 8.13 2.18
C GLU A 276 10.36 6.96 2.19
N ARG A 277 10.98 6.67 3.35
CA ARG A 277 11.87 5.50 3.49
C ARG A 277 11.17 4.19 3.18
N ARG A 278 9.91 4.04 3.61
CA ARG A 278 9.10 2.85 3.32
C ARG A 278 8.85 2.70 1.82
N MET A 279 8.47 3.78 1.13
CA MET A 279 8.27 3.76 -0.32
C MET A 279 9.58 3.45 -1.07
N LYS A 280 10.71 4.06 -0.69
CA LYS A 280 12.05 3.77 -1.26
C LYS A 280 12.46 2.31 -1.14
N ALA A 281 12.08 1.66 -0.03
CA ALA A 281 12.37 0.24 0.16
C ALA A 281 11.59 -0.69 -0.79
N LEU A 282 10.54 -0.20 -1.46
CA LEU A 282 9.65 -0.96 -2.33
C LEU A 282 9.92 -0.76 -3.83
N LEU A 283 11.03 -0.12 -4.21
CA LEU A 283 11.37 0.06 -5.62
C LEU A 283 11.47 -1.30 -6.35
N PRO A 284 10.67 -1.54 -7.43
CA PRO A 284 10.54 -2.85 -8.07
C PRO A 284 11.85 -3.45 -8.58
N GLN A 285 12.81 -2.62 -8.98
CA GLN A 285 14.14 -3.03 -9.46
C GLN A 285 14.87 -3.91 -8.43
N ARG A 286 14.60 -3.73 -7.14
CA ARG A 286 15.20 -4.54 -6.07
C ARG A 286 14.67 -5.97 -5.98
N TYR A 287 13.60 -6.29 -6.71
CA TYR A 287 12.91 -7.58 -6.64
C TYR A 287 13.02 -8.42 -7.91
N ALA A 288 13.43 -7.83 -9.04
CA ALA A 288 13.53 -8.53 -10.32
C ALA A 288 14.54 -9.70 -10.28
N ASP A 289 15.65 -9.50 -9.56
CA ASP A 289 16.77 -10.45 -9.50
C ASP A 289 16.69 -11.42 -8.31
N ALA A 290 15.54 -11.48 -7.65
CA ALA A 290 15.37 -12.37 -6.51
C ALA A 290 15.50 -13.84 -6.93
N GLN A 291 16.55 -14.49 -6.45
CA GLN A 291 16.79 -15.93 -6.64
C GLN A 291 15.92 -16.79 -5.72
N ILE A 292 15.48 -16.23 -4.60
CA ILE A 292 14.64 -16.93 -3.62
C ILE A 292 13.19 -16.49 -3.81
N LEU A 293 12.29 -17.46 -3.96
CA LEU A 293 10.86 -17.21 -4.14
C LEU A 293 10.00 -18.00 -3.15
N CYS A 294 8.89 -17.40 -2.77
CA CYS A 294 7.82 -17.97 -1.96
C CYS A 294 6.50 -17.92 -2.72
N LYS A 295 5.62 -18.88 -2.45
CA LYS A 295 4.22 -18.84 -2.90
C LYS A 295 3.49 -17.68 -2.22
N GLY A 296 3.02 -16.72 -3.01
CA GLY A 296 2.17 -15.63 -2.55
C GLY A 296 0.73 -16.06 -2.32
N GLN A 297 -0.10 -15.12 -1.88
CA GLN A 297 -1.53 -15.33 -1.72
C GLN A 297 -2.27 -15.16 -3.05
N PHE A 298 -3.12 -16.12 -3.39
CA PHE A 298 -3.96 -16.08 -4.58
C PHE A 298 -5.28 -16.82 -4.37
N ALA A 299 -6.31 -16.37 -5.08
CA ALA A 299 -7.56 -17.10 -5.25
C ALA A 299 -7.45 -18.03 -6.47
N SER A 300 -8.12 -19.18 -6.41
CA SER A 300 -8.18 -20.14 -7.51
C SER A 300 -9.63 -20.51 -7.83
N MET A 301 -9.98 -20.54 -9.11
CA MET A 301 -11.30 -20.95 -9.59
C MET A 301 -11.13 -22.08 -10.61
N PRO A 302 -11.83 -23.22 -10.49
CA PRO A 302 -11.76 -24.27 -11.49
C PRO A 302 -12.38 -23.82 -12.81
N ILE A 303 -11.70 -24.09 -13.92
CA ILE A 303 -12.26 -23.95 -15.28
C ILE A 303 -12.78 -25.31 -15.73
N ASP A 304 -11.94 -26.33 -15.58
CA ASP A 304 -12.24 -27.74 -15.87
C ASP A 304 -11.39 -28.64 -14.94
N ALA A 305 -11.40 -29.96 -15.19
CA ALA A 305 -10.67 -30.92 -14.36
C ALA A 305 -9.15 -30.68 -14.31
N ASN A 306 -8.57 -30.09 -15.36
CA ASN A 306 -7.12 -29.98 -15.57
C ASN A 306 -6.62 -28.54 -15.51
N ARG A 307 -7.49 -27.53 -15.44
CA ARG A 307 -7.11 -26.12 -15.43
C ARG A 307 -7.79 -25.33 -14.33
N LEU A 308 -7.00 -24.48 -13.69
CA LEU A 308 -7.45 -23.49 -12.72
C LEU A 308 -7.15 -22.08 -13.23
N ARG A 309 -8.07 -21.16 -12.98
CA ARG A 309 -7.85 -19.73 -13.10
C ARG A 309 -7.33 -19.20 -11.77
N ILE A 310 -6.18 -18.53 -11.78
CA ILE A 310 -5.53 -17.99 -10.59
C ILE A 310 -5.57 -16.46 -10.63
N ARG A 311 -5.92 -15.83 -9.51
CA ARG A 311 -5.86 -14.38 -9.29
C ARG A 311 -4.96 -14.11 -8.10
N GLY A 312 -3.84 -13.41 -8.29
CA GLY A 312 -3.03 -12.94 -7.17
C GLY A 312 -3.81 -11.96 -6.31
N ALA A 313 -3.60 -11.98 -4.99
CA ALA A 313 -4.30 -11.09 -4.06
C ALA A 313 -4.11 -9.60 -4.40
N GLU A 314 -2.92 -9.26 -4.88
CA GLU A 314 -2.54 -7.89 -5.24
C GLU A 314 -2.66 -7.59 -6.74
N ALA A 315 -2.71 -8.59 -7.61
CA ALA A 315 -2.87 -8.43 -9.05
C ALA A 315 -4.19 -9.04 -9.54
N SER A 316 -5.28 -8.74 -8.83
CA SER A 316 -6.58 -9.40 -9.02
C SER A 316 -7.20 -9.17 -10.40
N ASN A 317 -6.88 -8.06 -11.07
CA ASN A 317 -7.38 -7.70 -12.39
C ASN A 317 -6.70 -8.46 -13.55
N GLU A 318 -5.68 -9.28 -13.25
CA GLU A 318 -4.87 -9.98 -14.24
C GLU A 318 -4.81 -11.49 -13.97
N PRO A 319 -5.93 -12.22 -14.14
CA PRO A 319 -5.92 -13.66 -13.94
C PRO A 319 -4.96 -14.36 -14.90
N ILE A 320 -4.51 -15.55 -14.51
CA ILE A 320 -3.77 -16.47 -15.37
C ILE A 320 -4.39 -17.86 -15.27
N GLU A 321 -4.50 -18.55 -16.41
CA GLU A 321 -4.96 -19.94 -16.45
C GLU A 321 -3.76 -20.87 -16.41
N LEU A 322 -3.77 -21.81 -15.47
CA LEU A 322 -2.65 -22.71 -15.21
C LEU A 322 -3.15 -24.15 -15.09
N PRO A 323 -2.32 -25.15 -15.47
CA PRO A 323 -2.63 -26.54 -15.19
C PRO A 323 -2.79 -26.79 -13.69
N THR A 324 -3.79 -27.59 -13.31
CA THR A 324 -4.06 -27.96 -11.91
C THR A 324 -2.83 -28.56 -11.23
N ALA A 325 -2.04 -29.36 -11.96
CA ALA A 325 -0.81 -29.97 -11.46
C ALA A 325 0.21 -28.89 -11.04
N LEU A 326 0.44 -27.88 -11.89
CA LEU A 326 1.35 -26.78 -11.59
C LEU A 326 0.92 -26.01 -10.35
N VAL A 327 -0.36 -25.65 -10.24
CA VAL A 327 -0.88 -24.88 -9.09
C VAL A 327 -0.67 -25.64 -7.78
N LYS A 328 -0.91 -26.96 -7.76
CA LYS A 328 -0.66 -27.81 -6.59
C LYS A 328 0.82 -27.85 -6.21
N SER A 329 1.71 -27.72 -7.19
CA SER A 329 3.16 -27.72 -7.00
C SER A 329 3.76 -26.37 -6.60
N LEU A 330 3.02 -25.26 -6.68
CA LEU A 330 3.53 -23.93 -6.30
C LEU A 330 3.99 -23.85 -4.82
N GLY A 331 3.50 -24.74 -3.95
CA GLY A 331 3.98 -24.84 -2.56
C GLY A 331 5.45 -25.25 -2.41
N ALA A 332 6.08 -25.73 -3.49
CA ALA A 332 7.52 -26.02 -3.50
C ALA A 332 8.37 -24.73 -3.43
N PHE A 333 7.84 -23.60 -3.91
CA PHE A 333 8.44 -22.27 -3.72
C PHE A 333 8.16 -21.80 -2.29
N ASN A 334 9.07 -22.15 -1.38
CA ASN A 334 8.89 -21.97 0.05
C ASN A 334 10.10 -21.30 0.70
N GLY A 335 10.79 -20.44 -0.06
CA GLY A 335 12.01 -19.76 0.37
C GLY A 335 13.31 -20.45 -0.05
N ARG A 336 13.23 -21.47 -0.90
CA ARG A 336 14.39 -22.09 -1.57
C ARG A 336 14.80 -21.30 -2.82
N PRO A 337 16.05 -21.47 -3.31
CA PRO A 337 16.44 -20.98 -4.62
C PRO A 337 15.48 -21.48 -5.71
N ALA A 338 15.00 -20.56 -6.54
CA ALA A 338 14.02 -20.85 -7.57
C ALA A 338 14.54 -21.92 -8.54
N ASP A 339 15.82 -21.85 -8.93
CA ASP A 339 16.45 -22.80 -9.86
C ASP A 339 16.39 -24.25 -9.37
N ASP A 340 16.55 -24.47 -8.07
CA ASP A 340 16.46 -25.80 -7.47
C ASP A 340 15.03 -26.34 -7.51
N VAL A 341 14.06 -25.47 -7.21
CA VAL A 341 12.63 -25.81 -7.30
C VAL A 341 12.24 -26.11 -8.74
N LEU A 342 12.71 -25.30 -9.71
CA LEU A 342 12.45 -25.49 -11.13
C LEU A 342 12.99 -26.83 -11.64
N LYS A 343 14.22 -27.21 -11.26
CA LYS A 343 14.80 -28.52 -11.59
C LYS A 343 13.98 -29.68 -10.99
N GLU A 344 13.54 -29.54 -9.74
CA GLU A 344 12.70 -30.55 -9.07
C GLU A 344 11.34 -30.71 -9.75
N LEU A 345 10.72 -29.61 -10.19
CA LEU A 345 9.44 -29.63 -10.91
C LEU A 345 9.60 -30.22 -12.31
N ALA A 346 10.66 -29.89 -13.03
CA ALA A 346 10.96 -30.45 -14.35
C ALA A 346 11.12 -31.98 -14.28
N ALA A 347 11.80 -32.50 -13.24
CA ALA A 347 11.92 -33.94 -13.01
C ALA A 347 10.57 -34.66 -12.77
N ARG A 348 9.52 -33.92 -12.39
CA ARG A 348 8.13 -34.41 -12.25
C ARG A 348 7.26 -34.16 -13.50
N GLY A 349 7.85 -33.69 -14.59
CA GLY A 349 7.15 -33.34 -15.82
C GLY A 349 6.37 -32.02 -15.75
N ILE A 350 6.71 -31.13 -14.81
CA ILE A 350 6.13 -29.79 -14.69
C ILE A 350 7.19 -28.77 -15.11
N GLU A 351 7.07 -28.29 -16.34
CA GLU A 351 7.98 -27.25 -16.86
C GLU A 351 7.42 -25.86 -16.58
N ILE A 352 8.26 -25.00 -16.03
CA ILE A 352 8.01 -23.55 -15.89
C ILE A 352 9.16 -22.86 -16.60
N ASN A 353 8.89 -22.31 -17.78
CA ASN A 353 9.87 -21.50 -18.51
C ASN A 353 9.97 -20.08 -17.92
N ASP A 354 10.95 -19.31 -18.38
CA ASP A 354 11.22 -17.96 -17.87
C ASP A 354 10.02 -17.01 -18.06
N ASP A 355 9.29 -17.14 -19.17
CA ASP A 355 8.09 -16.34 -19.44
C ASP A 355 6.99 -16.61 -18.41
N LEU A 356 6.72 -17.88 -18.12
CA LEU A 356 5.74 -18.28 -17.13
C LEU A 356 6.20 -17.90 -15.72
N LEU A 357 7.48 -18.09 -15.39
CA LEU A 357 8.04 -17.66 -14.11
C LEU A 357 7.89 -16.14 -13.92
N GLY A 358 8.21 -15.37 -14.95
CA GLY A 358 7.99 -13.92 -14.97
C GLY A 358 6.51 -13.55 -14.82
N ALA A 359 5.60 -14.30 -15.48
CA ALA A 359 4.16 -14.09 -15.37
C ALA A 359 3.63 -14.40 -13.95
N LEU A 360 4.14 -15.45 -13.29
CA LEU A 360 3.82 -15.81 -11.91
C LEU A 360 4.35 -14.76 -10.92
N ARG A 361 5.57 -14.24 -11.16
CA ARG A 361 6.18 -13.16 -10.37
C ARG A 361 5.39 -11.88 -10.45
N ARG A 362 5.10 -11.39 -11.67
CA ARG A 362 4.29 -10.19 -11.88
C ARG A 362 2.95 -10.31 -11.18
N ARG A 363 2.26 -11.46 -11.28
CA ARG A 363 0.93 -11.62 -10.64
C ARG A 363 0.98 -11.81 -9.12
N GLY A 364 2.15 -11.75 -8.49
CA GLY A 364 2.29 -11.99 -7.05
C GLY A 364 1.96 -13.42 -6.63
N ILE A 365 1.96 -14.36 -7.58
CA ILE A 365 1.78 -15.79 -7.30
C ILE A 365 3.07 -16.37 -6.73
N LEU A 366 4.21 -15.89 -7.23
CA LEU A 366 5.53 -16.13 -6.66
C LEU A 366 6.18 -14.80 -6.32
N LEU A 367 6.63 -14.63 -5.09
CA LEU A 367 7.19 -13.37 -4.60
C LEU A 367 8.51 -13.61 -3.88
N PRO A 368 9.43 -12.65 -3.89
CA PRO A 368 10.57 -12.68 -3.00
C PRO A 368 10.07 -12.65 -1.54
N PRO A 369 10.80 -13.26 -0.60
CA PRO A 369 10.40 -13.22 0.81
C PRO A 369 10.42 -11.78 1.32
N ASP A 370 9.26 -11.18 1.57
CA ASP A 370 9.13 -9.80 2.04
C ASP A 370 8.87 -9.68 3.56
N GLY A 371 8.81 -10.82 4.25
CA GLY A 371 8.54 -10.93 5.69
C GLY A 371 7.05 -11.01 6.06
N ASN A 372 6.12 -10.84 5.11
CA ASN A 372 4.67 -10.99 5.30
C ASN A 372 4.09 -12.19 4.54
N ASP A 373 4.74 -12.62 3.44
CA ASP A 373 4.16 -13.58 2.48
C ASP A 373 4.43 -15.07 2.79
N VAL A 374 4.97 -15.42 3.95
CA VAL A 374 5.19 -16.83 4.35
C VAL A 374 4.25 -17.18 5.51
N PRO A 375 3.28 -18.10 5.33
CA PRO A 375 2.40 -18.50 6.42
C PRO A 375 3.21 -19.15 7.55
N PRO A 376 2.91 -18.84 8.83
CA PRO A 376 3.49 -19.55 9.96
C PRO A 376 3.17 -21.05 9.83
N ILE A 377 4.15 -21.91 10.05
CA ILE A 377 3.92 -23.37 9.97
C ILE A 377 2.84 -23.76 11.02
N ALA A 378 1.88 -24.59 10.60
CA ALA A 378 1.10 -25.43 11.50
C ALA A 378 2.06 -26.40 12.21
N ARG A 379 1.93 -26.58 13.54
CA ARG A 379 2.84 -27.38 14.38
C ARG A 379 3.36 -28.63 13.64
N PRO A 380 4.67 -28.78 13.43
CA PRO A 380 5.22 -30.03 12.95
C PRO A 380 4.90 -31.13 13.95
N THR A 381 4.17 -32.16 13.53
CA THR A 381 4.02 -33.40 14.29
C THR A 381 5.21 -34.30 13.96
N GLY A 382 6.38 -33.97 14.51
CA GLY A 382 7.63 -34.70 14.26
C GLY A 382 8.87 -33.93 14.73
N PRO A 383 10.06 -34.56 14.70
CA PRO A 383 11.32 -33.85 14.93
C PRO A 383 11.45 -32.71 13.92
N LEU A 384 11.79 -31.52 14.41
CA LEU A 384 11.96 -30.34 13.59
C LEU A 384 13.06 -30.60 12.56
N THR A 385 12.77 -30.35 11.29
CA THR A 385 13.81 -30.32 10.28
C THR A 385 14.49 -28.94 10.31
N PRO A 386 15.74 -28.79 9.85
CA PRO A 386 16.42 -27.49 9.77
C PRO A 386 15.62 -26.42 9.01
N ASN A 387 14.73 -26.85 8.10
CA ASN A 387 13.86 -25.97 7.33
C ASN A 387 12.61 -25.52 8.11
N ASP A 388 12.17 -26.29 9.12
CA ASP A 388 11.05 -25.94 9.99
C ASP A 388 11.45 -24.87 11.02
N GLU A 389 12.71 -24.90 11.47
CA GLU A 389 13.24 -23.97 12.48
C GLU A 389 13.35 -22.54 11.92
N LEU A 390 13.91 -22.37 10.72
CA LEU A 390 13.97 -21.09 9.99
C LEU A 390 12.58 -20.47 9.73
N ARG A 391 11.57 -21.31 9.52
CA ARG A 391 10.18 -20.89 9.30
C ARG A 391 9.45 -20.56 10.61
N PHE A 392 9.85 -21.18 11.71
CA PHE A 392 9.31 -20.91 13.05
C PHE A 392 9.59 -19.47 13.48
N PHE A 393 10.79 -18.94 13.20
CA PHE A 393 11.20 -17.57 13.52
C PHE A 393 10.38 -16.47 12.83
N ARG A 394 9.78 -16.76 11.67
CA ARG A 394 8.96 -15.77 10.93
C ARG A 394 7.51 -15.73 11.41
N GLY A 395 7.05 -16.74 12.15
CA GLY A 395 5.68 -16.84 12.68
C GLY A 395 5.38 -16.03 13.95
N TYR A 396 6.31 -15.19 14.41
CA TYR A 396 6.17 -14.38 15.63
C TYR A 396 5.62 -12.96 15.37
N ARG A 397 5.38 -12.57 14.11
CA ARG A 397 4.78 -11.27 13.79
C ARG A 397 3.25 -11.33 13.86
N GLY A 398 2.68 -10.61 14.82
CA GLY A 398 1.22 -10.43 14.97
C GLY A 398 0.71 -10.36 16.42
N ALA A 399 1.50 -10.78 17.41
CA ALA A 399 1.20 -10.63 18.83
C ALA A 399 2.30 -9.80 19.52
N GLU A 400 1.93 -8.95 20.48
CA GLU A 400 2.90 -8.20 21.26
C GLU A 400 3.85 -9.17 21.99
N PRO A 401 5.18 -8.97 21.87
CA PRO A 401 6.14 -9.79 22.58
C PRO A 401 6.10 -9.47 24.08
N LEU A 402 5.84 -10.48 24.89
CA LEU A 402 6.01 -10.43 26.34
C LEU A 402 7.39 -10.98 26.69
N LEU A 403 8.25 -10.10 27.19
CA LEU A 403 9.58 -10.41 27.69
C LEU A 403 9.52 -10.64 29.20
N VAL A 404 10.04 -11.77 29.69
CA VAL A 404 10.07 -12.13 31.11
C VAL A 404 11.49 -12.53 31.50
N GLU A 405 12.10 -11.75 32.40
CA GLU A 405 13.35 -12.13 33.05
C GLU A 405 13.05 -13.07 34.22
N GLY A 406 13.85 -14.12 34.37
CA GLY A 406 13.63 -15.17 35.37
C GLY A 406 14.92 -15.81 35.86
N LYS A 407 14.76 -16.92 36.59
CA LYS A 407 15.86 -17.81 36.96
C LYS A 407 15.48 -19.26 36.67
N SER A 408 16.44 -20.06 36.21
CA SER A 408 16.24 -21.48 35.98
C SER A 408 16.15 -22.24 37.31
N ALA A 409 15.79 -23.52 37.28
CA ALA A 409 15.74 -24.36 38.48
C ALA A 409 17.10 -24.45 39.21
N GLN A 410 18.20 -24.23 38.48
CA GLN A 410 19.57 -24.19 38.98
C GLN A 410 20.03 -22.77 39.37
N GLY A 411 19.12 -21.79 39.34
CA GLY A 411 19.36 -20.41 39.78
C GLY A 411 20.08 -19.52 38.76
N LYS A 412 20.31 -19.98 37.52
CA LYS A 412 20.90 -19.15 36.46
C LYS A 412 19.91 -18.11 35.96
N PRO A 413 20.33 -16.89 35.59
CA PRO A 413 19.44 -15.93 34.96
C PRO A 413 18.84 -16.52 33.68
N THR A 414 17.57 -16.24 33.42
CA THR A 414 16.91 -16.62 32.16
C THR A 414 16.18 -15.43 31.56
N LEU A 415 16.02 -15.44 30.24
CA LEU A 415 15.24 -14.45 29.52
C LEU A 415 14.26 -15.19 28.61
N SER A 416 12.97 -15.00 28.86
CA SER A 416 11.91 -15.61 28.06
C SER A 416 11.26 -14.54 27.18
N ILE A 417 11.01 -14.87 25.93
CA ILE A 417 10.11 -14.09 25.07
C ILE A 417 8.95 -14.97 24.66
N SER A 418 7.74 -14.43 24.81
CA SER A 418 6.52 -15.08 24.35
C SER A 418 5.70 -14.15 23.45
N CYS A 419 5.05 -14.70 22.44
CA CYS A 419 4.14 -13.99 21.55
C CYS A 419 2.89 -14.86 21.38
N GLY A 420 1.78 -14.46 22.01
CA GLY A 420 0.59 -15.31 22.12
C GLY A 420 0.89 -16.60 22.90
N GLN A 421 0.57 -17.76 22.31
CA GLN A 421 0.80 -19.07 22.94
C GLN A 421 2.17 -19.70 22.64
N ARG A 422 3.12 -18.93 22.10
CA ARG A 422 4.47 -19.41 21.74
C ARG A 422 5.50 -18.67 22.57
N GLY A 423 6.57 -19.34 22.97
CA GLY A 423 7.70 -18.68 23.63
C GLY A 423 8.98 -19.50 23.62
N ILE A 424 10.10 -18.81 23.79
CA ILE A 424 11.44 -19.38 23.98
C ILE A 424 12.04 -18.80 25.25
N THR A 425 12.85 -19.59 25.96
CA THR A 425 13.58 -19.19 27.17
C THR A 425 15.03 -19.53 26.96
N VAL A 426 15.90 -18.53 27.10
CA VAL A 426 17.35 -18.65 26.96
C VAL A 426 18.02 -18.46 28.33
N GLU A 427 19.23 -18.99 28.52
CA GLU A 427 19.97 -18.91 29.79
C GLU A 427 21.41 -18.36 29.65
N ASP A 428 21.86 -18.06 28.43
CA ASP A 428 23.20 -17.57 28.15
C ASP A 428 23.23 -16.15 27.56
N ALA A 429 24.40 -15.51 27.61
CA ALA A 429 24.59 -14.12 27.18
C ALA A 429 24.32 -13.89 25.69
N THR A 430 24.57 -14.89 24.83
CA THR A 430 24.29 -14.81 23.39
C THR A 430 22.80 -14.90 23.15
N GLY A 431 22.11 -15.84 23.82
CA GLY A 431 20.65 -15.94 23.82
C GLY A 431 19.97 -14.67 24.34
N PHE A 432 20.50 -14.05 25.39
CA PHE A 432 19.95 -12.79 25.94
C PHE A 432 20.03 -11.65 24.95
N ARG A 433 21.18 -11.50 24.30
CA ARG A 433 21.38 -10.51 23.25
C ARG A 433 20.43 -10.77 22.08
N PHE A 434 20.29 -12.03 21.68
CA PHE A 434 19.37 -12.44 20.62
C PHE A 434 17.91 -12.08 20.94
N VAL A 435 17.40 -12.44 22.11
CA VAL A 435 16.01 -12.16 22.50
C VAL A 435 15.75 -10.66 22.60
N ARG A 436 16.69 -9.87 23.16
CA ARG A 436 16.55 -8.42 23.25
C ARG A 436 16.54 -7.75 21.88
N GLU A 437 17.37 -8.20 20.94
CA GLU A 437 17.37 -7.70 19.57
C GLU A 437 16.13 -8.17 18.79
N LEU A 438 15.62 -9.38 19.03
CA LEU A 438 14.36 -9.86 18.46
C LEU A 438 13.17 -8.96 18.86
N VAL A 439 13.10 -8.54 20.13
CA VAL A 439 12.11 -7.56 20.62
C VAL A 439 12.33 -6.20 19.97
N ARG A 440 13.58 -5.72 19.91
CA ARG A 440 13.94 -4.44 19.29
C ARG A 440 13.53 -4.36 17.81
N HIS A 441 13.61 -5.47 17.09
CA HIS A 441 13.23 -5.60 15.69
C HIS A 441 11.78 -6.04 15.47
N ALA A 442 10.93 -5.86 16.49
CA ALA A 442 9.49 -6.15 16.43
C ALA A 442 9.19 -7.56 15.89
N ASN A 443 9.87 -8.57 16.46
CA ASN A 443 9.65 -9.98 16.17
C ASN A 443 9.98 -10.40 14.72
N GLY A 444 11.04 -9.87 14.11
CA GLY A 444 11.59 -10.54 12.93
C GLY A 444 12.90 -9.99 12.40
N PHE A 445 13.70 -10.88 11.80
CA PHE A 445 14.94 -10.55 11.10
C PHE A 445 14.74 -10.66 9.59
N ARG A 446 15.23 -9.67 8.83
CA ARG A 446 15.52 -9.93 7.41
C ARG A 446 16.76 -10.79 7.34
N ALA A 447 16.85 -11.57 6.26
CA ALA A 447 17.98 -12.42 6.01
C ALA A 447 19.31 -11.60 6.01
N GLY A 448 19.35 -10.48 5.29
CA GLY A 448 20.52 -9.59 5.29
C GLY A 448 20.87 -8.98 6.66
N ASP A 449 19.87 -8.75 7.52
CA ASP A 449 20.09 -8.19 8.87
C ASP A 449 20.73 -9.25 9.78
N ALA A 450 20.33 -10.52 9.65
CA ALA A 450 20.93 -11.63 10.37
C ALA A 450 22.38 -11.89 9.94
N ALA A 451 22.69 -11.78 8.65
CA ALA A 451 24.06 -11.92 8.15
C ALA A 451 24.97 -10.80 8.67
N THR A 452 24.51 -9.54 8.56
CA THR A 452 25.21 -8.37 9.09
C THR A 452 25.44 -8.49 10.60
N TRP A 453 24.44 -8.98 11.34
CA TRP A 453 24.53 -9.22 12.78
C TRP A 453 25.59 -10.26 13.16
N LEU A 454 25.71 -11.34 12.37
CA LEU A 454 26.71 -12.38 12.60
C LEU A 454 28.12 -11.99 12.10
N GLY A 455 28.28 -10.80 11.51
CA GLY A 455 29.53 -10.39 10.87
C GLY A 455 29.86 -11.26 9.65
N ILE A 456 28.84 -11.88 9.05
CA ILE A 456 28.95 -12.76 7.90
C ILE A 456 28.48 -11.97 6.68
N ALA A 457 29.24 -12.05 5.59
CA ALA A 457 28.84 -11.41 4.35
C ALA A 457 27.44 -11.90 3.93
N PRO A 458 26.50 -11.03 3.53
CA PRO A 458 25.11 -11.38 3.24
C PRO A 458 24.92 -12.44 2.14
N GLU A 459 25.94 -12.67 1.33
CA GLU A 459 26.05 -13.72 0.32
C GLU A 459 26.39 -15.12 0.88
N ASN A 460 26.88 -15.24 2.11
CA ASN A 460 27.37 -16.51 2.67
C ASN A 460 26.34 -17.18 3.58
N TRP A 461 25.19 -17.52 2.99
CA TRP A 461 24.00 -18.03 3.69
C TRP A 461 24.24 -19.32 4.46
N ASP A 462 25.07 -20.24 3.94
CA ASP A 462 25.37 -21.49 4.63
C ASP A 462 26.15 -21.27 5.93
N GLN A 463 26.97 -20.21 5.98
CA GLN A 463 27.72 -19.85 7.18
C GLN A 463 26.80 -19.17 8.22
N VAL A 464 25.89 -18.29 7.78
CA VAL A 464 24.83 -17.72 8.63
C VAL A 464 23.97 -18.83 9.22
N ARG A 465 23.59 -19.80 8.38
CA ARG A 465 22.80 -20.98 8.76
C ARG A 465 23.54 -21.83 9.79
N GLN A 466 24.81 -22.18 9.55
CA GLN A 466 25.61 -22.98 10.49
C GLN A 466 25.78 -22.31 11.87
N VAL A 467 25.97 -20.99 11.91
CA VAL A 467 26.10 -20.27 13.18
C VAL A 467 24.77 -20.26 13.93
N LEU A 468 23.65 -20.00 13.24
CA LEU A 468 22.31 -20.09 13.83
C LEU A 468 21.98 -21.53 14.29
N GLU A 469 22.29 -22.54 13.49
CA GLU A 469 22.14 -23.97 13.81
C GLU A 469 22.97 -24.34 15.05
N SER A 470 24.21 -23.85 15.17
CA SER A 470 25.08 -24.13 16.33
C SER A 470 24.56 -23.54 17.64
N LEU A 471 23.94 -22.35 17.58
CA LEU A 471 23.33 -21.70 18.73
C LEU A 471 22.11 -22.49 19.21
N VAL A 472 21.27 -22.96 18.28
CA VAL A 472 20.07 -23.75 18.58
C VAL A 472 20.42 -25.18 19.04
N ALA A 473 21.40 -25.83 18.40
CA ALA A 473 21.84 -27.18 18.75
C ALA A 473 22.49 -27.25 20.15
N SER A 474 23.14 -26.16 20.58
CA SER A 474 23.73 -26.05 21.92
C SER A 474 22.70 -26.07 23.06
N GLU A 475 21.45 -25.67 22.79
CA GLU A 475 20.34 -25.69 23.75
C GLU A 475 19.52 -27.00 23.70
N LEU A 476 19.32 -27.60 22.52
CA LEU A 476 18.53 -28.84 22.39
C LEU A 476 19.19 -30.05 23.08
N LEU A 477 20.51 -30.04 23.23
CA LEU A 477 21.27 -31.11 23.91
C LEU A 477 21.20 -31.06 25.46
N GLN A 478 20.64 -30.01 26.07
CA GLN A 478 20.61 -29.86 27.55
C GLN A 478 19.25 -30.17 28.20
N ARG A 479 18.28 -30.73 27.48
CA ARG A 479 17.04 -31.24 28.11
C ARG A 479 17.27 -32.62 28.75
N VAL A 480 17.51 -32.62 30.06
CA VAL A 480 17.46 -33.81 30.92
C VAL A 480 16.08 -34.47 30.83
N PRO A 481 15.96 -35.81 30.76
CA PRO A 481 14.66 -36.48 30.73
C PRO A 481 13.95 -36.26 32.07
N SER A 482 12.75 -35.69 32.03
CA SER A 482 11.83 -35.69 33.16
C SER A 482 11.41 -37.14 33.44
N GLY A 483 12.03 -37.76 34.43
CA GLY A 483 11.62 -39.05 34.97
C GLY A 483 10.25 -38.94 35.64
N GLN A 484 9.33 -39.82 35.23
CA GLN A 484 8.18 -40.22 36.04
C GLN A 484 8.67 -41.07 37.22
N GLY A 485 8.14 -40.83 38.43
CA GLY A 485 8.37 -41.75 39.55
C GLY A 485 7.96 -41.24 40.94
N ARG A 486 6.65 -41.34 41.21
CA ARG A 486 5.92 -41.25 42.50
C ARG A 486 5.73 -39.90 43.17
#